data_AF-A0A951W1F0-F1
#
_entry.id   AF-A0A951W1F0-F1
#
_cell.length_a   1.000
_cell.length_b   1.000
_cell.length_c   1.000
_cell.angle_alpha   90.00
_cell.angle_beta   90.00
_cell.angle_gamma   90.00
#
_symmetry.space_group_name_H-M   'P 1'
#
loop_
_entity.id
_entity.type
_entity.pdbx_description
1 polymer ?
#
loop_
_entity_poly.entity_id
_entity_poly.type
_entity_poly.pdbx_seq_one_letter_code
_entity_poly.pdbx_strand_id
1 'polypeptide(L)'
;MTDIAALNKVLPVSSLDTQTLALIRGFSENLSNDWREPCISLLEPPAGLHVPFIDPVEALTVLLIYEGEKPDAALARAKVCHEELRGRLMVPNRVIFYDYLMCSSPECLSAVAFNEYLREKRLVSPEIIDYLERITAAIADAPIFKGPDTWPSWWSLSTMPALPPPNAMIEFFPVPLWDDEHSPIVPFETWRESMRSVAAVLQGELGKPVYYFADPNDDCDEDNIHRFLVMHWCCTSYPDSAFVQFILEVSGAANLEALKEALIDPKNYTHPFQMNDAFIGLEANICRVKYLPPATRKGVGIVFSSPVAQAWAGHLALQQINADIILVAPEDLIPREWRDYATRNAQKCSASFILDDNVREPLALLAQIDELYVIADGCDSNERQGLNVSESIQVLLWESLALGLPTRYFYPDSTELGNLESSLGSPKASEHLAMRVREREAYTSQLKEIRVECDFFSSGLWDSRGRMLGYDHLSIPFPLARRLAAWQRDFDYTVNPPEPTDDGWWECHEREQVNIAREIQEALGSSPRVMIFRHSQWKWIGEVPIESEG
;
A
#
# COMPACT_ATOMS: atom_id res chain seq x y z
N MET A 1 7.18 12.54 -42.05
CA MET A 1 5.88 11.83 -42.02
C MET A 1 5.55 11.69 -40.55
N THR A 2 4.42 12.23 -40.10
CA THR A 2 4.04 12.18 -38.68
C THR A 2 3.77 10.73 -38.28
N ASP A 3 4.50 10.22 -37.29
CA ASP A 3 4.33 8.85 -36.79
C ASP A 3 3.37 8.84 -35.59
N ILE A 4 2.07 8.73 -35.89
CA ILE A 4 1.04 8.65 -34.85
C ILE A 4 1.13 7.33 -34.07
N ALA A 5 1.65 6.26 -34.67
CA ALA A 5 1.82 4.97 -33.98
C ALA A 5 2.88 5.04 -32.88
N ALA A 6 3.84 5.97 -32.96
CA ALA A 6 4.79 6.24 -31.88
C ALA A 6 4.12 6.77 -30.61
N LEU A 7 3.02 7.53 -30.73
CA LEU A 7 2.30 8.09 -29.58
C LEU A 7 1.72 6.98 -28.69
N ASN A 8 1.16 5.93 -29.30
CA ASN A 8 0.62 4.79 -28.55
C ASN A 8 1.67 4.01 -27.73
N LYS A 9 2.96 4.24 -27.94
CA LYS A 9 4.06 3.57 -27.22
C LYS A 9 4.66 4.43 -26.10
N VAL A 10 4.34 5.73 -26.06
CA VAL A 10 4.81 6.65 -25.02
C VAL A 10 3.70 7.06 -24.06
N LEU A 11 2.48 6.58 -24.29
CA LEU A 11 1.31 6.81 -23.44
C LEU A 11 0.97 5.56 -22.63
N PRO A 12 0.31 5.69 -21.47
CA PRO A 12 -0.13 4.55 -20.66
C PRO A 12 -1.10 3.64 -21.42
N VAL A 13 -1.27 2.40 -20.94
CA VAL A 13 -2.24 1.45 -21.49
C VAL A 13 -3.63 1.80 -20.99
N SER A 14 -3.78 2.21 -19.73
CA SER A 14 -5.07 2.48 -19.08
C SER A 14 -5.87 3.63 -19.70
N SER A 15 -5.19 4.77 -19.89
CA SER A 15 -5.76 6.09 -20.19
C SER A 15 -4.66 7.02 -20.73
N LEU A 16 -5.01 8.26 -21.09
CA LEU A 16 -4.02 9.31 -21.37
C LEU A 16 -3.33 9.79 -20.10
N ASP A 17 -4.11 9.99 -19.04
CA ASP A 17 -3.59 10.24 -17.70
C ASP A 17 -3.01 8.95 -17.14
N THR A 18 -1.87 9.05 -16.45
CA THR A 18 -1.19 7.88 -15.89
C THR A 18 -1.84 7.45 -14.58
N GLN A 19 -2.05 6.15 -14.41
CA GLN A 19 -2.55 5.65 -13.14
C GLN A 19 -1.45 5.68 -12.08
N THR A 20 -1.79 6.13 -10.87
CA THR A 20 -0.89 5.97 -9.73
C THR A 20 -0.94 4.53 -9.25
N LEU A 21 0.17 3.80 -9.34
CA LEU A 21 0.27 2.41 -8.92
C LEU A 21 0.52 2.27 -7.43
N ALA A 22 1.37 3.13 -6.89
CA ALA A 22 1.69 3.11 -5.47
C ALA A 22 2.04 4.50 -4.92
N LEU A 23 1.73 4.70 -3.64
CA LEU A 23 2.16 5.84 -2.85
C LEU A 23 3.04 5.32 -1.71
N ILE A 24 4.31 5.75 -1.70
CA ILE A 24 5.30 5.38 -0.68
C ILE A 24 5.43 6.54 0.31
N ARG A 25 5.03 6.32 1.56
CA ARG A 25 5.05 7.29 2.67
C ARG A 25 6.10 6.92 3.72
N GLY A 26 6.18 7.66 4.84
CA GLY A 26 7.08 7.34 5.96
C GLY A 26 8.46 7.97 5.86
N PHE A 27 8.65 8.92 4.95
CA PHE A 27 9.86 9.72 4.81
C PHE A 27 9.79 11.05 5.59
N SER A 28 8.80 11.22 6.48
CA SER A 28 8.67 12.39 7.34
C SER A 28 8.51 11.98 8.82
N GLU A 29 9.09 12.78 9.73
CA GLU A 29 8.97 12.55 11.18
C GLU A 29 7.54 12.77 11.70
N ASN A 30 6.71 13.53 10.97
CA ASN A 30 5.31 13.75 11.29
C ASN A 30 4.46 12.58 10.79
N LEU A 31 4.43 11.50 11.58
CA LEU A 31 3.60 10.31 11.39
C LEU A 31 2.08 10.57 11.51
N SER A 32 1.62 11.80 11.32
CA SER A 32 0.19 12.08 11.16
C SER A 32 -0.27 11.46 9.85
N ASN A 33 -1.40 10.73 9.87
CA ASN A 33 -2.10 10.23 8.66
C ASN A 33 -2.68 11.37 7.78
N ASP A 34 -2.07 12.54 7.79
CA ASP A 34 -2.45 13.65 6.93
C ASP A 34 -2.18 13.26 5.48
N TRP A 35 -3.15 13.50 4.60
CA TRP A 35 -3.01 13.32 3.16
C TRP A 35 -1.93 14.23 2.57
N ARG A 36 -1.46 15.22 3.36
CA ARG A 36 -0.35 16.13 3.05
C ARG A 36 1.05 15.59 3.35
N GLU A 37 1.17 14.37 3.88
CA GLU A 37 2.48 13.76 4.10
C GLU A 37 3.24 13.65 2.76
N PRO A 38 4.51 14.11 2.66
CA PRO A 38 5.32 13.93 1.47
C PRO A 38 5.41 12.45 1.11
N CYS A 39 5.14 12.12 -0.14
CA CYS A 39 5.12 10.75 -0.62
C CYS A 39 5.80 10.62 -1.98
N ILE A 40 6.24 9.41 -2.30
CA ILE A 40 6.80 9.07 -3.60
C ILE A 40 5.74 8.28 -4.37
N SER A 41 5.37 8.79 -5.54
CA SER A 41 4.41 8.14 -6.43
C SER A 41 5.11 7.24 -7.43
N LEU A 42 4.65 6.00 -7.53
CA LEU A 42 4.98 5.10 -8.65
C LEU A 42 3.82 5.13 -9.64
N LEU A 43 4.12 5.40 -10.89
CA LEU A 43 3.17 5.68 -11.96
C LEU A 43 3.15 4.56 -13.00
N GLU A 44 2.03 4.42 -13.69
CA GLU A 44 1.92 3.52 -14.83
C GLU A 44 2.94 3.90 -15.92
N PRO A 45 3.67 2.92 -16.46
CA PRO A 45 4.58 3.19 -17.55
C PRO A 45 3.87 3.41 -18.89
N PRO A 46 4.61 3.92 -19.89
CA PRO A 46 4.22 3.81 -21.28
C PRO A 46 3.91 2.37 -21.72
N ALA A 47 3.02 2.24 -22.71
CA ALA A 47 2.60 0.95 -23.23
C ALA A 47 3.78 0.09 -23.73
N GLY A 48 3.77 -1.18 -23.34
CA GLY A 48 4.82 -2.15 -23.68
C GLY A 48 6.03 -2.11 -22.74
N LEU A 49 6.05 -1.21 -21.76
CA LEU A 49 6.98 -1.25 -20.64
C LEU A 49 6.27 -1.84 -19.41
N HIS A 50 7.01 -2.61 -18.61
CA HIS A 50 6.47 -3.37 -17.47
C HIS A 50 7.11 -2.98 -16.15
N VAL A 51 7.68 -1.76 -16.08
CA VAL A 51 8.34 -1.22 -14.88
C VAL A 51 7.71 0.11 -14.50
N PRO A 52 7.40 0.38 -13.23
CA PRO A 52 6.83 1.66 -12.81
C PRO A 52 7.68 2.86 -13.21
N PHE A 53 7.01 4.00 -13.44
CA PHE A 53 7.64 5.30 -13.66
C PHE A 53 7.55 6.18 -12.41
N ILE A 54 8.35 7.23 -12.34
CA ILE A 54 8.48 8.10 -11.18
C ILE A 54 8.80 9.53 -11.63
N ASP A 55 8.29 10.54 -10.91
CA ASP A 55 8.81 11.90 -10.97
C ASP A 55 10.13 11.95 -10.18
N PRO A 56 11.28 12.09 -10.88
CA PRO A 56 12.58 12.06 -10.22
C PRO A 56 12.85 13.30 -9.36
N VAL A 57 12.23 14.45 -9.64
CA VAL A 57 12.44 15.69 -8.88
C VAL A 57 11.68 15.61 -7.57
N GLU A 58 10.40 15.26 -7.61
CA GLU A 58 9.58 15.10 -6.41
C GLU A 58 10.18 14.00 -5.50
N ALA A 59 10.42 12.82 -6.07
CA ALA A 59 10.95 11.68 -5.32
C ALA A 59 12.30 11.98 -4.66
N LEU A 60 13.26 12.53 -5.41
CA LEU A 60 14.57 12.85 -4.86
C LEU A 60 14.49 13.97 -3.82
N THR A 61 13.58 14.93 -3.98
CA THR A 61 13.37 15.97 -2.96
C THR A 61 12.92 15.36 -1.64
N VAL A 62 11.94 14.46 -1.67
CA VAL A 62 11.44 13.75 -0.48
C VAL A 62 12.57 12.97 0.19
N LEU A 63 13.35 12.21 -0.58
CA LEU A 63 14.44 11.39 -0.04
C LEU A 63 15.58 12.23 0.55
N LEU A 64 15.98 13.32 -0.11
CA LEU A 64 17.04 14.21 0.40
C LEU A 64 16.61 14.91 1.70
N ILE A 65 15.34 15.30 1.82
CA ILE A 65 14.79 15.86 3.06
C ILE A 65 14.87 14.82 4.18
N TYR A 66 14.51 13.57 3.90
CA TYR A 66 14.61 12.47 4.86
C TYR A 66 16.06 12.22 5.31
N GLU A 67 17.03 12.38 4.41
CA GLU A 67 18.48 12.32 4.71
C GLU A 67 19.02 13.58 5.41
N GLY A 68 18.14 14.51 5.82
CA GLY A 68 18.46 15.68 6.64
C GLY A 68 18.77 16.95 5.85
N GLU A 69 18.55 16.97 4.53
CA GLU A 69 18.70 18.19 3.72
C GLU A 69 17.50 19.14 3.91
N LYS A 70 17.75 20.46 3.87
CA LYS A 70 16.66 21.44 3.99
C LYS A 70 15.79 21.44 2.72
N PRO A 71 14.46 21.66 2.81
CA PRO A 71 13.55 21.57 1.67
C PRO A 71 13.99 22.33 0.41
N ASP A 72 14.37 23.62 0.54
CA ASP A 72 14.79 24.42 -0.62
C ASP A 72 16.09 23.91 -1.26
N ALA A 73 17.03 23.43 -0.44
CA ALA A 73 18.30 22.88 -0.91
C ALA A 73 18.08 21.52 -1.59
N ALA A 74 17.25 20.67 -1.00
CA ALA A 74 16.84 19.38 -1.54
C ALA A 74 16.18 19.54 -2.92
N LEU A 75 15.22 20.46 -3.06
CA LEU A 75 14.56 20.75 -4.34
C LEU A 75 15.55 21.27 -5.40
N ALA A 76 16.42 22.22 -5.03
CA ALA A 76 17.42 22.75 -5.94
C ALA A 76 18.39 21.65 -6.42
N ARG A 77 18.84 20.79 -5.52
CA ARG A 77 19.71 19.66 -5.82
C ARG A 77 19.00 18.60 -6.65
N ALA A 78 17.74 18.31 -6.37
CA ALA A 78 16.92 17.37 -7.14
C ALA A 78 16.77 17.82 -8.60
N LYS A 79 16.52 19.12 -8.84
CA LYS A 79 16.48 19.70 -10.18
C LYS A 79 17.82 19.56 -10.92
N VAL A 80 18.95 19.86 -10.26
CA VAL A 80 20.28 19.69 -10.87
C VAL A 80 20.55 18.22 -11.24
N CYS A 81 20.16 17.29 -10.36
CA CYS A 81 20.31 15.85 -10.61
C CYS A 81 19.42 15.38 -11.76
N HIS A 82 18.19 15.88 -11.83
CA HIS A 82 17.26 15.57 -12.92
C HIS A 82 17.82 16.06 -14.26
N GLU A 83 18.36 17.27 -14.35
CA GLU A 83 18.99 17.76 -15.59
C GLU A 83 20.20 16.89 -16.01
N GLU A 84 21.00 16.43 -15.06
CA GLU A 84 22.09 15.50 -15.36
C GLU A 84 21.55 14.16 -15.92
N LEU A 85 20.50 13.62 -15.30
CA LEU A 85 19.88 12.36 -15.70
C LEU A 85 19.17 12.48 -17.06
N ARG A 86 18.48 13.60 -17.30
CA ARG A 86 17.83 13.96 -18.57
C ARG A 86 18.82 13.97 -19.73
N GLY A 87 20.07 14.38 -19.49
CA GLY A 87 21.14 14.36 -20.49
C GLY A 87 21.65 12.96 -20.86
N ARG A 88 21.34 11.93 -20.06
CA ARG A 88 21.76 10.54 -20.27
C ARG A 88 20.69 9.68 -20.96
N LEU A 89 19.43 10.10 -20.91
CA LEU A 89 18.29 9.31 -21.37
C LEU A 89 17.79 9.78 -22.75
N MET A 90 17.42 8.81 -23.58
CA MET A 90 16.72 9.08 -24.85
C MET A 90 15.27 9.48 -24.58
N VAL A 91 14.67 10.26 -25.50
CA VAL A 91 13.29 10.77 -25.40
C VAL A 91 12.26 9.71 -24.98
N PRO A 92 12.24 8.47 -25.54
CA PRO A 92 11.23 7.48 -25.16
C PRO A 92 11.33 6.99 -23.70
N ASN A 93 12.45 7.26 -23.02
CA ASN A 93 12.69 6.88 -21.62
C ASN A 93 12.47 8.05 -20.65
N ARG A 94 12.05 9.21 -21.17
CA ARG A 94 11.73 10.42 -20.41
C ARG A 94 10.36 10.93 -20.90
N VAL A 95 9.31 10.59 -20.15
CA VAL A 95 7.93 10.72 -20.63
C VAL A 95 7.24 11.82 -19.87
N ILE A 96 6.47 12.63 -20.60
CA ILE A 96 5.54 13.59 -20.00
C ILE A 96 4.14 13.02 -20.21
N PHE A 97 3.48 12.67 -19.11
CA PHE A 97 2.11 12.19 -19.14
C PHE A 97 1.13 13.36 -19.24
N TYR A 98 -0.03 13.10 -19.83
CA TYR A 98 -1.15 14.02 -19.73
C TYR A 98 -1.63 14.04 -18.26
N ASP A 99 -1.98 15.21 -17.75
CA ASP A 99 -2.55 15.37 -16.41
C ASP A 99 -3.69 16.38 -16.56
N TYR A 100 -4.93 16.02 -16.24
CA TYR A 100 -6.08 16.91 -16.45
C TYR A 100 -6.14 18.09 -15.46
N LEU A 101 -5.37 18.03 -14.37
CA LEU A 101 -5.25 19.08 -13.34
C LEU A 101 -4.06 20.01 -13.61
N MET A 102 -3.00 19.53 -14.27
CA MET A 102 -1.77 20.30 -14.46
C MET A 102 -1.41 20.52 -15.94
N CYS A 103 -1.30 21.79 -16.35
CA CYS A 103 -0.88 22.17 -17.70
C CYS A 103 0.59 21.81 -18.02
N SER A 104 1.39 21.51 -17.00
CA SER A 104 2.82 21.22 -17.14
C SER A 104 3.20 20.10 -16.18
N SER A 105 2.79 18.89 -16.52
CA SER A 105 3.17 17.67 -15.82
C SER A 105 4.68 17.50 -15.81
N PRO A 106 5.24 16.93 -14.73
CA PRO A 106 6.68 16.67 -14.64
C PRO A 106 7.12 15.61 -15.66
N GLU A 107 8.39 15.70 -16.07
CA GLU A 107 9.01 14.64 -16.87
C GLU A 107 9.34 13.44 -15.96
N CYS A 108 8.75 12.29 -16.29
CA CYS A 108 8.88 11.05 -15.55
C CYS A 108 9.86 10.10 -16.25
N LEU A 109 10.45 9.18 -15.48
CA LEU A 109 11.36 8.14 -15.99
C LEU A 109 11.15 6.83 -15.26
N SER A 110 11.72 5.73 -15.77
CA SER A 110 11.57 4.42 -15.12
C SER A 110 12.18 4.42 -13.71
N ALA A 111 11.47 3.88 -12.73
CA ALA A 111 11.95 3.75 -11.35
C ALA A 111 13.29 2.97 -11.26
N VAL A 112 13.52 2.03 -12.18
CA VAL A 112 14.80 1.30 -12.28
C VAL A 112 15.97 2.25 -12.58
N ALA A 113 15.87 3.06 -13.63
CA ALA A 113 16.92 4.03 -13.97
C ALA A 113 17.11 5.07 -12.86
N PHE A 114 16.03 5.47 -12.16
CA PHE A 114 16.13 6.33 -10.99
C PHE A 114 16.96 5.68 -9.87
N ASN A 115 16.63 4.44 -9.49
CA ASN A 115 17.32 3.71 -8.42
C ASN A 115 18.79 3.45 -8.76
N GLU A 116 19.11 3.12 -10.01
CA GLU A 116 20.48 2.98 -10.50
C GLU A 116 21.26 4.30 -10.35
N TYR A 117 20.65 5.42 -10.71
CA TYR A 117 21.25 6.74 -10.58
C TYR A 117 21.48 7.13 -9.10
N LEU A 118 20.51 6.89 -8.22
CA LEU A 118 20.67 7.09 -6.77
C LEU A 118 21.88 6.33 -6.23
N ARG A 119 22.04 5.08 -6.67
CA ARG A 119 23.14 4.19 -6.26
C ARG A 119 24.50 4.68 -6.79
N GLU A 120 24.58 5.02 -8.08
CA GLU A 120 25.81 5.53 -8.71
C GLU A 120 26.31 6.78 -7.98
N LYS A 121 25.39 7.71 -7.70
CA LYS A 121 25.70 9.02 -7.13
C LYS A 121 25.75 9.04 -5.61
N ARG A 122 25.37 7.93 -4.95
CA ARG A 122 25.28 7.80 -3.49
C ARG A 122 24.51 8.96 -2.87
N LEU A 123 23.35 9.25 -3.45
CA LEU A 123 22.53 10.41 -3.04
C LEU A 123 21.77 10.16 -1.73
N VAL A 124 21.49 8.89 -1.43
CA VAL A 124 20.75 8.43 -0.26
C VAL A 124 21.41 7.16 0.29
N SER A 125 21.02 6.75 1.49
CA SER A 125 21.50 5.53 2.13
C SER A 125 21.19 4.25 1.30
N PRO A 126 22.07 3.23 1.31
CA PRO A 126 21.83 1.98 0.59
C PRO A 126 20.53 1.28 0.98
N GLU A 127 20.13 1.37 2.24
CA GLU A 127 18.91 0.76 2.77
C GLU A 127 17.64 1.31 2.10
N ILE A 128 17.61 2.61 1.80
CA ILE A 128 16.51 3.25 1.07
C ILE A 128 16.46 2.72 -0.37
N ILE A 129 17.61 2.61 -1.04
CA ILE A 129 17.68 2.13 -2.42
C ILE A 129 17.18 0.68 -2.50
N ASP A 130 17.66 -0.18 -1.59
CA ASP A 130 17.22 -1.58 -1.52
C ASP A 130 15.72 -1.70 -1.26
N TYR A 131 15.16 -0.83 -0.42
CA TYR A 131 13.71 -0.74 -0.21
C TYR A 131 12.98 -0.33 -1.50
N LEU A 132 13.43 0.72 -2.18
CA LEU A 132 12.82 1.24 -3.42
C LEU A 132 12.85 0.20 -4.55
N GLU A 133 13.91 -0.60 -4.65
CA GLU A 133 14.00 -1.69 -5.63
C GLU A 133 13.01 -2.81 -5.33
N ARG A 134 12.93 -3.25 -4.06
CA ARG A 134 11.99 -4.30 -3.64
C ARG A 134 10.54 -3.87 -3.85
N ILE A 135 10.20 -2.62 -3.52
CA ILE A 135 8.83 -2.14 -3.73
C ILE A 135 8.50 -1.97 -5.21
N THR A 136 9.44 -1.47 -6.02
CA THR A 136 9.26 -1.38 -7.48
C THR A 136 8.94 -2.76 -8.08
N ALA A 137 9.68 -3.79 -7.67
CA ALA A 137 9.43 -5.16 -8.10
C ALA A 137 8.08 -5.71 -7.60
N ALA A 138 7.75 -5.51 -6.32
CA ALA A 138 6.48 -5.96 -5.74
C ALA A 138 5.25 -5.33 -6.41
N ILE A 139 5.33 -4.04 -6.76
CA ILE A 139 4.25 -3.31 -7.43
C ILE A 139 4.10 -3.74 -8.90
N ALA A 140 5.20 -4.05 -9.59
CA ALA A 140 5.13 -4.54 -10.97
C ALA A 140 4.35 -5.85 -11.11
N ASP A 141 4.40 -6.71 -10.07
CA ASP A 141 3.71 -7.99 -10.03
C ASP A 141 2.35 -7.95 -9.30
N ALA A 142 1.96 -6.80 -8.75
CA ALA A 142 0.67 -6.65 -8.08
C ALA A 142 -0.48 -6.58 -9.11
N PRO A 143 -1.50 -7.45 -9.04
CA PRO A 143 -2.65 -7.42 -9.91
C PRO A 143 -3.57 -6.33 -9.40
N ILE A 144 -3.38 -5.10 -9.90
CA ILE A 144 -4.09 -3.90 -9.43
C ILE A 144 -4.96 -3.28 -10.51
N PHE A 145 -4.80 -3.69 -11.78
CA PHE A 145 -5.57 -3.16 -12.90
C PHE A 145 -6.88 -3.90 -13.10
N LYS A 146 -7.99 -3.16 -12.95
CA LYS A 146 -9.36 -3.62 -13.10
C LYS A 146 -10.07 -2.84 -14.20
N GLY A 147 -10.75 -3.51 -15.11
CA GLY A 147 -11.54 -2.88 -16.16
C GLY A 147 -12.42 -3.90 -16.88
N PRO A 148 -13.22 -3.45 -17.88
CA PRO A 148 -14.14 -4.33 -18.62
C PRO A 148 -13.47 -5.60 -19.16
N ASP A 149 -12.21 -5.47 -19.59
CA ASP A 149 -11.42 -6.54 -20.16
C ASP A 149 -10.75 -7.46 -19.12
N THR A 150 -10.77 -7.09 -17.82
CA THR A 150 -10.02 -7.76 -16.75
C THR A 150 -10.88 -8.17 -15.55
N TRP A 151 -12.19 -7.93 -15.57
CA TRP A 151 -13.09 -8.33 -14.47
C TRP A 151 -12.94 -9.79 -14.00
N PRO A 152 -12.68 -10.79 -14.87
CA PRO A 152 -12.47 -12.17 -14.42
C PRO A 152 -11.13 -12.40 -13.73
N SER A 153 -10.10 -11.61 -14.06
CA SER A 153 -8.74 -11.72 -13.52
C SER A 153 -8.02 -10.40 -13.74
N TRP A 154 -7.66 -9.75 -12.64
CA TRP A 154 -6.99 -8.47 -12.65
C TRP A 154 -5.59 -8.60 -13.27
N TRP A 155 -5.12 -7.53 -13.89
CA TRP A 155 -3.78 -7.48 -14.47
C TRP A 155 -2.80 -6.81 -13.52
N SER A 156 -1.57 -7.31 -13.56
CA SER A 156 -0.37 -6.63 -13.07
C SER A 156 0.29 -5.87 -14.22
N LEU A 157 1.25 -4.99 -13.92
CA LEU A 157 2.08 -4.42 -14.99
C LEU A 157 2.75 -5.51 -15.82
N SER A 158 3.22 -6.59 -15.18
CA SER A 158 3.89 -7.71 -15.86
C SER A 158 2.98 -8.54 -16.78
N THR A 159 1.65 -8.44 -16.63
CA THR A 159 0.66 -9.19 -17.42
C THR A 159 -0.21 -8.31 -18.32
N MET A 160 -0.08 -6.99 -18.21
CA MET A 160 -0.77 -6.03 -19.07
C MET A 160 -0.39 -6.19 -20.55
N PRO A 161 -1.33 -5.93 -21.46
CA PRO A 161 -1.05 -5.94 -22.88
C PRO A 161 -0.04 -4.86 -23.26
N ALA A 162 0.75 -5.11 -24.30
CA ALA A 162 1.77 -4.17 -24.77
C ALA A 162 1.20 -2.89 -25.42
N LEU A 163 -0.10 -2.88 -25.72
CA LEU A 163 -0.82 -1.73 -26.27
C LEU A 163 -2.21 -1.65 -25.61
N PRO A 164 -2.84 -0.46 -25.57
CA PRO A 164 -4.17 -0.29 -25.00
C PRO A 164 -5.19 -1.28 -25.59
N PRO A 165 -6.03 -1.95 -24.78
CA PRO A 165 -7.17 -2.69 -25.31
C PRO A 165 -8.20 -1.72 -25.95
N PRO A 166 -9.11 -2.21 -26.80
CA PRO A 166 -10.04 -1.35 -27.53
C PRO A 166 -10.86 -0.39 -26.65
N ASN A 167 -11.27 -0.83 -25.46
CA ASN A 167 -12.07 -0.04 -24.52
C ASN A 167 -11.24 1.04 -23.78
N ALA A 168 -9.92 0.87 -23.70
CA ALA A 168 -9.04 1.86 -23.08
C ALA A 168 -8.71 3.03 -24.03
N MET A 169 -9.02 2.91 -25.32
CA MET A 169 -8.75 3.98 -26.30
C MET A 169 -9.72 5.17 -26.23
N ILE A 170 -10.71 5.07 -25.35
CA ILE A 170 -11.74 6.09 -25.11
C ILE A 170 -11.52 6.63 -23.70
N GLU A 171 -11.43 7.94 -23.61
CA GLU A 171 -11.21 8.67 -22.37
C GLU A 171 -12.54 9.24 -21.88
N PHE A 172 -12.76 9.08 -20.58
CA PHE A 172 -13.60 10.00 -19.83
C PHE A 172 -12.88 11.34 -19.77
N PHE A 173 -13.52 12.41 -20.25
CA PHE A 173 -12.87 13.70 -20.38
C PHE A 173 -13.57 14.79 -19.55
N PRO A 174 -13.23 14.91 -18.24
CA PRO A 174 -13.61 16.10 -17.50
C PRO A 174 -12.82 17.26 -18.12
N VAL A 175 -13.50 18.33 -18.54
CA VAL A 175 -12.86 19.49 -19.18
C VAL A 175 -11.64 19.94 -18.35
N PRO A 176 -10.42 20.04 -18.92
CA PRO A 176 -9.20 20.23 -18.14
C PRO A 176 -9.22 21.55 -17.39
N LEU A 177 -8.85 21.53 -16.10
CA LEU A 177 -8.89 22.68 -15.20
C LEU A 177 -7.57 23.49 -15.21
N TRP A 178 -6.85 23.48 -16.31
CA TRP A 178 -5.49 24.03 -16.43
C TRP A 178 -5.37 25.54 -16.24
N ASP A 179 -6.48 26.27 -16.13
CA ASP A 179 -6.51 27.72 -15.92
C ASP A 179 -7.44 28.09 -14.75
N ASP A 180 -6.85 28.62 -13.67
CA ASP A 180 -7.58 29.15 -12.51
C ASP A 180 -8.19 30.55 -12.80
N GLU A 181 -7.70 31.27 -13.83
CA GLU A 181 -8.10 32.65 -14.12
C GLU A 181 -9.23 32.75 -15.15
N HIS A 182 -9.37 31.76 -16.03
CA HIS A 182 -10.42 31.71 -17.06
C HIS A 182 -11.10 30.33 -17.13
N SER A 183 -12.44 30.33 -17.08
CA SER A 183 -13.22 29.09 -17.21
C SER A 183 -12.90 28.40 -18.54
N PRO A 184 -12.35 27.17 -18.54
CA PRO A 184 -11.99 26.43 -19.75
C PRO A 184 -13.22 25.96 -20.55
N ILE A 185 -14.41 26.17 -20.00
CA ILE A 185 -15.69 25.73 -20.56
C ILE A 185 -15.93 26.32 -21.95
N VAL A 186 -15.80 27.65 -22.13
CA VAL A 186 -16.12 28.30 -23.42
C VAL A 186 -15.15 27.89 -24.54
N PRO A 187 -13.82 27.88 -24.31
CA PRO A 187 -12.89 27.32 -25.27
C PRO A 187 -13.19 25.85 -25.61
N PHE A 188 -13.54 25.03 -24.61
CA PHE A 188 -13.86 23.63 -24.80
C PHE A 188 -15.12 23.43 -25.61
N GLU A 189 -16.22 24.12 -25.28
CA GLU A 189 -17.48 24.09 -26.04
C GLU A 189 -17.27 24.49 -27.51
N THR A 190 -16.44 25.51 -27.75
CA THR A 190 -16.11 25.97 -29.11
C THR A 190 -15.38 24.89 -29.89
N TRP A 191 -14.36 24.27 -29.28
CA TRP A 191 -13.64 23.17 -29.91
C TRP A 191 -14.54 21.94 -30.10
N ARG A 192 -15.31 21.57 -29.08
CA ARG A 192 -16.28 20.47 -29.09
C ARG A 192 -17.25 20.60 -30.26
N GLU A 193 -17.82 21.78 -30.48
CA GLU A 193 -18.72 22.03 -31.61
C GLU A 193 -17.99 21.88 -32.96
N SER A 194 -16.75 22.38 -33.07
CA SER A 194 -15.95 22.20 -34.27
C SER A 194 -15.66 20.72 -34.58
N MET A 195 -15.52 19.89 -33.54
CA MET A 195 -15.25 18.46 -33.66
C MET A 195 -16.47 17.64 -34.12
N ARG A 196 -17.71 18.16 -34.06
CA ARG A 196 -18.88 17.41 -34.56
C ARG A 196 -18.74 17.00 -36.01
N SER A 197 -18.28 17.94 -36.85
CA SER A 197 -18.07 17.69 -38.27
C SER A 197 -16.95 16.68 -38.52
N VAL A 198 -15.85 16.78 -37.77
CA VAL A 198 -14.69 15.89 -37.83
C VAL A 198 -15.07 14.47 -37.37
N ALA A 199 -15.74 14.35 -36.23
CA ALA A 199 -16.19 13.07 -35.68
C ALA A 199 -17.15 12.35 -36.64
N ALA A 200 -18.06 13.09 -37.31
CA ALA A 200 -18.96 12.52 -38.30
C ALA A 200 -18.21 11.96 -39.53
N VAL A 201 -17.19 12.67 -40.03
CA VAL A 201 -16.34 12.20 -41.13
C VAL A 201 -15.54 10.96 -40.71
N LEU A 202 -14.89 11.01 -39.55
CA LEU A 202 -14.15 9.87 -38.99
C LEU A 202 -15.06 8.65 -38.80
N GLN A 203 -16.25 8.82 -38.25
CA GLN A 203 -17.21 7.73 -38.11
C GLN A 203 -17.65 7.15 -39.46
N GLY A 204 -17.85 8.01 -40.47
CA GLY A 204 -18.20 7.58 -41.82
C GLY A 204 -17.12 6.68 -42.46
N GLU A 205 -15.85 7.04 -42.28
CA GLU A 205 -14.70 6.31 -42.84
C GLU A 205 -14.33 5.06 -42.03
N LEU A 206 -14.39 5.14 -40.69
CA LEU A 206 -13.96 4.06 -39.78
C LEU A 206 -15.09 3.08 -39.46
N GLY A 207 -16.34 3.45 -39.73
CA GLY A 207 -17.54 2.66 -39.44
C GLY A 207 -17.91 2.56 -37.96
N LYS A 208 -17.24 3.32 -37.08
CA LYS A 208 -17.46 3.34 -35.63
C LYS A 208 -17.27 4.77 -35.07
N PRO A 209 -18.01 5.16 -34.03
CA PRO A 209 -17.87 6.51 -33.45
C PRO A 209 -16.54 6.67 -32.71
N VAL A 210 -15.91 7.83 -32.88
CA VAL A 210 -14.68 8.24 -32.18
C VAL A 210 -14.95 9.27 -31.06
N TYR A 211 -16.18 9.79 -31.00
CA TYR A 211 -16.62 10.76 -30.00
C TYR A 211 -18.12 10.54 -29.75
N TYR A 212 -18.49 10.30 -28.50
CA TYR A 212 -19.84 10.46 -27.98
C TYR A 212 -20.02 11.86 -27.36
N PHE A 213 -20.98 12.61 -27.88
CA PHE A 213 -21.30 13.94 -27.38
C PHE A 213 -22.41 13.83 -26.33
N ALA A 214 -22.10 14.14 -25.08
CA ALA A 214 -23.06 14.23 -23.99
C ALA A 214 -24.21 15.21 -24.28
N ASP A 215 -25.39 14.88 -23.75
CA ASP A 215 -26.53 15.79 -23.66
C ASP A 215 -26.22 16.89 -22.64
N PRO A 216 -26.10 18.16 -23.07
CA PRO A 216 -25.83 19.27 -22.15
C PRO A 216 -26.95 19.54 -21.13
N ASN A 217 -28.09 18.83 -21.22
CA ASN A 217 -29.20 18.93 -20.26
C ASN A 217 -29.26 17.78 -19.26
N ASP A 218 -28.36 16.79 -19.36
CA ASP A 218 -28.27 15.68 -18.42
C ASP A 218 -26.96 15.80 -17.62
N ASP A 219 -27.08 16.21 -16.36
CA ASP A 219 -25.94 16.39 -15.45
C ASP A 219 -25.19 15.07 -15.15
N CYS A 220 -25.73 13.92 -15.57
CA CYS A 220 -25.10 12.61 -15.43
C CYS A 220 -24.51 12.08 -16.75
N ASP A 221 -24.69 12.78 -17.87
CA ASP A 221 -24.20 12.38 -19.18
C ASP A 221 -22.90 13.12 -19.51
N GLU A 222 -21.89 12.38 -19.95
CA GLU A 222 -20.51 12.89 -20.06
C GLU A 222 -19.87 12.50 -21.40
N ASP A 223 -19.00 13.37 -21.90
CA ASP A 223 -18.35 13.19 -23.20
C ASP A 223 -17.37 11.99 -23.15
N ASN A 224 -17.48 11.09 -24.14
CA ASN A 224 -16.52 10.00 -24.33
C ASN A 224 -15.70 10.22 -25.59
N ILE A 225 -14.40 10.38 -25.44
CA ILE A 225 -13.54 10.94 -26.48
C ILE A 225 -12.40 9.99 -26.79
N HIS A 226 -12.17 9.64 -28.06
CA HIS A 226 -10.98 8.91 -28.44
C HIS A 226 -9.71 9.71 -28.12
N ARG A 227 -8.67 9.05 -27.57
CA ARG A 227 -7.40 9.68 -27.11
C ARG A 227 -6.80 10.71 -28.08
N PHE A 228 -6.88 10.44 -29.38
CA PHE A 228 -6.35 11.36 -30.41
C PHE A 228 -7.06 12.70 -30.44
N LEU A 229 -8.37 12.73 -30.20
CA LEU A 229 -9.14 13.98 -30.16
C LEU A 229 -8.85 14.75 -28.87
N VAL A 230 -8.61 14.07 -27.74
CA VAL A 230 -8.11 14.72 -26.52
C VAL A 230 -6.75 15.37 -26.76
N MET A 231 -5.80 14.67 -27.40
CA MET A 231 -4.52 15.27 -27.77
C MET A 231 -4.69 16.45 -28.73
N HIS A 232 -5.63 16.36 -29.68
CA HIS A 232 -5.94 17.47 -30.58
C HIS A 232 -6.46 18.69 -29.80
N TRP A 233 -7.31 18.49 -28.80
CA TRP A 233 -7.73 19.54 -27.88
C TRP A 233 -6.53 20.18 -27.17
N CYS A 234 -5.64 19.39 -26.58
CA CYS A 234 -4.43 19.89 -25.94
C CYS A 234 -3.57 20.73 -26.90
N CYS A 235 -3.35 20.24 -28.13
CA CYS A 235 -2.63 20.97 -29.17
C CYS A 235 -3.32 22.30 -29.56
N THR A 236 -4.64 22.38 -29.46
CA THR A 236 -5.40 23.58 -29.85
C THR A 236 -5.37 24.63 -28.75
N SER A 237 -5.56 24.20 -27.51
CA SER A 237 -5.80 25.11 -26.38
C SER A 237 -4.54 25.43 -25.59
N TYR A 238 -3.56 24.52 -25.59
CA TYR A 238 -2.35 24.63 -24.79
C TYR A 238 -1.10 24.23 -25.60
N PRO A 239 -0.85 24.91 -26.73
CA PRO A 239 0.23 24.56 -27.66
C PRO A 239 1.62 24.58 -27.01
N ASP A 240 1.81 25.41 -26.00
CA ASP A 240 3.09 25.60 -25.31
C ASP A 240 3.26 24.69 -24.08
N SER A 241 2.28 23.85 -23.77
CA SER A 241 2.36 22.90 -22.65
C SER A 241 3.48 21.89 -22.86
N ALA A 242 4.11 21.46 -21.76
CA ALA A 242 5.18 20.47 -21.80
C ALA A 242 4.73 19.15 -22.46
N PHE A 243 3.49 18.74 -22.19
CA PHE A 243 2.88 17.55 -22.81
C PHE A 243 2.76 17.69 -24.34
N VAL A 244 2.27 18.83 -24.85
CA VAL A 244 2.14 19.05 -26.31
C VAL A 244 3.51 19.08 -26.98
N GLN A 245 4.50 19.72 -26.38
CA GLN A 245 5.87 19.74 -26.90
C GLN A 245 6.47 18.33 -26.95
N PHE A 246 6.21 17.51 -25.93
CA PHE A 246 6.64 16.11 -25.87
C PHE A 246 6.02 15.26 -26.99
N ILE A 247 4.69 15.28 -27.17
CA ILE A 247 4.04 14.49 -28.24
C ILE A 247 4.42 15.00 -29.64
N LEU A 248 4.72 16.30 -29.79
CA LEU A 248 5.26 16.86 -31.03
C LEU A 248 6.65 16.30 -31.35
N GLU A 249 7.54 16.25 -30.36
CA GLU A 249 8.87 15.66 -30.50
C GLU A 249 8.79 14.16 -30.83
N VAL A 250 7.97 13.40 -30.09
CA VAL A 250 7.84 11.94 -30.27
C VAL A 250 7.23 11.57 -31.63
N SER A 251 6.19 12.28 -32.07
CA SER A 251 5.53 12.01 -33.35
C SER A 251 6.40 12.38 -34.57
N GLY A 252 7.45 13.18 -34.36
CA GLY A 252 8.29 13.69 -35.45
C GLY A 252 7.53 14.57 -36.45
N ALA A 253 6.39 15.15 -36.04
CA ALA A 253 5.67 16.09 -36.90
C ALA A 253 6.50 17.35 -37.14
N ALA A 254 6.40 17.92 -38.34
CA ALA A 254 7.21 19.09 -38.69
C ALA A 254 6.84 20.36 -37.89
N ASN A 255 5.58 20.43 -37.44
CA ASN A 255 5.02 21.50 -36.63
C ASN A 255 3.69 21.04 -36.02
N LEU A 256 3.12 21.88 -35.16
CA LEU A 256 1.89 21.61 -34.43
C LEU A 256 0.67 21.40 -35.35
N GLU A 257 0.55 22.15 -36.44
CA GLU A 257 -0.57 21.99 -37.37
C GLU A 257 -0.50 20.64 -38.09
N ALA A 258 0.69 20.20 -38.50
CA ALA A 258 0.89 18.88 -39.08
C ALA A 258 0.58 17.73 -38.08
N LEU A 259 0.76 17.96 -36.78
CA LEU A 259 0.33 17.02 -35.74
C LEU A 259 -1.19 17.00 -35.60
N LYS A 260 -1.83 18.17 -35.51
CA LYS A 260 -3.30 18.29 -35.42
C LYS A 260 -3.99 17.64 -36.62
N GLU A 261 -3.52 17.91 -37.84
CA GLU A 261 -4.03 17.28 -39.06
C GLU A 261 -3.89 15.75 -39.00
N ALA A 262 -2.76 15.24 -38.51
CA ALA A 262 -2.54 13.80 -38.40
C ALA A 262 -3.43 13.13 -37.34
N LEU A 263 -3.73 13.80 -36.21
CA LEU A 263 -4.60 13.28 -35.15
C LEU A 263 -6.06 13.08 -35.61
N ILE A 264 -6.49 13.77 -36.68
CA ILE A 264 -7.84 13.67 -37.25
C ILE A 264 -7.88 13.00 -38.63
N ASP A 265 -6.76 12.47 -39.12
CA ASP A 265 -6.73 11.70 -40.37
C ASP A 265 -7.18 10.25 -40.09
N PRO A 266 -8.26 9.75 -40.73
CA PRO A 266 -8.76 8.39 -40.52
C PRO A 266 -7.69 7.31 -40.78
N LYS A 267 -6.71 7.57 -41.64
CA LYS A 267 -5.61 6.60 -41.92
C LYS A 267 -4.74 6.31 -40.71
N ASN A 268 -4.73 7.19 -39.71
CA ASN A 268 -3.92 7.02 -38.50
C ASN A 268 -4.66 6.21 -37.41
N TYR A 269 -5.97 5.97 -37.55
CA TYR A 269 -6.78 5.16 -36.64
C TYR A 269 -6.64 3.66 -36.94
N THR A 270 -5.38 3.19 -36.96
CA THR A 270 -5.05 1.79 -37.28
C THR A 270 -5.14 0.85 -36.08
N HIS A 271 -5.06 1.41 -34.86
CA HIS A 271 -5.18 0.65 -33.62
C HIS A 271 -6.67 0.40 -33.29
N PRO A 272 -7.07 -0.82 -32.89
CA PRO A 272 -8.45 -1.11 -32.54
C PRO A 272 -8.97 -0.24 -31.39
N PHE A 273 -10.19 0.26 -31.53
CA PHE A 273 -10.91 0.97 -30.47
C PHE A 273 -12.39 0.56 -30.43
N GLN A 274 -13.01 0.76 -29.28
CA GLN A 274 -14.42 0.50 -29.04
C GLN A 274 -14.99 1.57 -28.11
N MET A 275 -16.06 2.24 -28.57
CA MET A 275 -16.82 3.15 -27.72
C MET A 275 -17.45 2.38 -26.56
N ASN A 276 -17.15 2.79 -25.35
CA ASN A 276 -17.70 2.30 -24.09
C ASN A 276 -18.27 3.50 -23.29
N ASP A 277 -18.94 3.16 -22.19
CA ASP A 277 -19.46 4.15 -21.25
C ASP A 277 -18.31 4.80 -20.45
N ALA A 278 -18.45 6.10 -20.19
CA ALA A 278 -17.51 6.99 -19.51
C ALA A 278 -16.99 6.47 -18.19
N PHE A 279 -17.82 5.72 -17.48
CA PHE A 279 -17.50 5.26 -16.13
C PHE A 279 -16.75 3.93 -16.10
N ILE A 280 -16.46 3.30 -17.25
CA ILE A 280 -15.96 1.93 -17.28
C ILE A 280 -14.62 1.84 -18.03
N GLY A 281 -13.58 2.40 -17.40
CA GLY A 281 -12.19 2.36 -17.84
C GLY A 281 -11.36 1.23 -17.22
N LEU A 282 -10.10 1.12 -17.62
CA LEU A 282 -9.10 0.30 -16.95
C LEU A 282 -8.44 1.15 -15.85
N GLU A 283 -8.68 0.82 -14.58
CA GLU A 283 -8.22 1.60 -13.42
C GLU A 283 -7.26 0.79 -12.55
N ALA A 284 -6.29 1.46 -11.92
CA ALA A 284 -5.38 0.82 -10.97
C ALA A 284 -5.84 1.04 -9.52
N ASN A 285 -5.81 -0.03 -8.72
CA ASN A 285 -5.96 0.09 -7.27
C ASN A 285 -4.62 0.50 -6.63
N ILE A 286 -4.60 1.74 -6.14
CA ILE A 286 -3.39 2.37 -5.59
C ILE A 286 -2.91 1.60 -4.35
N CYS A 287 -1.70 1.04 -4.44
CA CYS A 287 -1.01 0.43 -3.30
C CYS A 287 -0.48 1.51 -2.35
N ARG A 288 -0.87 1.47 -1.08
CA ARG A 288 -0.41 2.43 -0.07
C ARG A 288 0.60 1.77 0.84
N VAL A 289 1.86 2.16 0.69
CA VAL A 289 2.97 1.51 1.39
C VAL A 289 3.73 2.54 2.23
N LYS A 290 4.23 2.12 3.40
CA LYS A 290 4.99 2.97 4.30
C LYS A 290 6.42 2.44 4.41
N TYR A 291 7.39 3.30 4.11
CA TYR A 291 8.80 3.02 4.31
C TYR A 291 9.04 2.62 5.76
N LEU A 292 9.70 1.48 5.93
CA LEU A 292 10.08 0.92 7.20
C LEU A 292 11.60 0.71 7.19
N PRO A 293 12.35 1.52 7.96
CA PRO A 293 13.79 1.34 8.09
C PRO A 293 14.13 -0.07 8.57
N PRO A 294 15.20 -0.72 8.08
CA PRO A 294 15.55 -2.08 8.49
C PRO A 294 15.78 -2.27 10.00
N ALA A 295 16.18 -1.21 10.70
CA ALA A 295 16.36 -1.25 12.16
C ALA A 295 15.03 -1.20 12.93
N THR A 296 13.95 -0.72 12.30
CA THR A 296 12.64 -0.61 12.93
C THR A 296 11.91 -1.95 12.85
N ARG A 297 11.48 -2.45 14.01
CA ARG A 297 10.64 -3.65 14.09
C ARG A 297 9.17 -3.24 13.97
N LYS A 298 8.47 -3.83 13.01
CA LYS A 298 7.01 -3.71 12.86
C LYS A 298 6.41 -5.07 12.54
N GLY A 299 5.44 -5.52 13.32
CA GLY A 299 4.66 -6.73 13.07
C GLY A 299 3.40 -6.42 12.27
N VAL A 300 3.07 -7.26 11.28
CA VAL A 300 1.84 -7.14 10.48
C VAL A 300 1.12 -8.49 10.44
N GLY A 301 -0.13 -8.52 10.88
CA GLY A 301 -1.00 -9.69 10.79
C GLY A 301 -1.85 -9.63 9.52
N ILE A 302 -1.85 -10.69 8.71
CA ILE A 302 -2.70 -10.80 7.51
C ILE A 302 -3.62 -12.00 7.66
N VAL A 303 -4.92 -11.76 7.79
CA VAL A 303 -5.96 -12.76 8.06
C VAL A 303 -6.79 -13.01 6.81
N PHE A 304 -6.95 -14.28 6.42
CA PHE A 304 -7.81 -14.69 5.31
C PHE A 304 -8.29 -16.14 5.51
N SER A 305 -9.49 -16.47 5.05
CA SER A 305 -10.12 -17.78 5.28
C SER A 305 -10.62 -18.49 4.02
N SER A 306 -10.40 -17.92 2.84
CA SER A 306 -10.87 -18.49 1.57
C SER A 306 -9.81 -18.48 0.45
N PRO A 307 -9.94 -19.37 -0.54
CA PRO A 307 -9.10 -19.35 -1.74
C PRO A 307 -9.20 -18.03 -2.53
N VAL A 308 -10.35 -17.35 -2.49
CA VAL A 308 -10.54 -16.08 -3.21
C VAL A 308 -9.71 -14.96 -2.56
N ALA A 309 -9.68 -14.93 -1.23
CA ALA A 309 -8.87 -13.97 -0.47
C ALA A 309 -7.36 -14.26 -0.56
N GLN A 310 -6.98 -15.50 -0.85
CA GLN A 310 -5.59 -15.95 -0.90
C GLN A 310 -4.76 -15.07 -1.86
N ALA A 311 -5.14 -14.91 -3.12
CA ALA A 311 -4.33 -14.14 -4.08
C ALA A 311 -3.95 -12.74 -3.54
N TRP A 312 -4.93 -12.01 -3.00
CA TRP A 312 -4.69 -10.69 -2.43
C TRP A 312 -3.82 -10.71 -1.16
N ALA A 313 -3.96 -11.72 -0.30
CA ALA A 313 -3.10 -11.87 0.89
C ALA A 313 -1.62 -11.99 0.52
N GLY A 314 -1.31 -12.72 -0.55
CA GLY A 314 0.06 -12.85 -1.09
C GLY A 314 0.62 -11.50 -1.54
N HIS A 315 -0.19 -10.67 -2.21
CA HIS A 315 0.22 -9.34 -2.65
C HIS A 315 0.38 -8.36 -1.50
N LEU A 316 -0.51 -8.35 -0.51
CA LEU A 316 -0.36 -7.54 0.69
C LEU A 316 0.94 -7.90 1.43
N ALA A 317 1.26 -9.20 1.53
CA ALA A 317 2.49 -9.67 2.18
C ALA A 317 3.75 -9.15 1.47
N LEU A 318 3.78 -9.16 0.14
CA LEU A 318 4.90 -8.62 -0.64
C LEU A 318 5.15 -7.12 -0.42
N GLN A 319 4.09 -6.37 -0.13
CA GLN A 319 4.19 -4.93 0.12
C GLN A 319 4.75 -4.61 1.52
N GLN A 320 4.78 -5.58 2.44
CA GLN A 320 5.31 -5.40 3.81
C GLN A 320 6.83 -5.58 3.87
N ILE A 321 7.55 -4.72 3.16
CA ILE A 321 9.02 -4.75 3.12
C ILE A 321 9.60 -4.40 4.48
N ASN A 322 10.60 -5.17 4.92
CA ASN A 322 11.26 -5.09 6.23
C ASN A 322 10.37 -5.36 7.45
N ALA A 323 9.10 -5.75 7.28
CA ALA A 323 8.22 -6.08 8.40
C ALA A 323 8.34 -7.54 8.85
N ASP A 324 7.90 -7.84 10.06
CA ASP A 324 7.63 -9.21 10.53
C ASP A 324 6.17 -9.55 10.20
N ILE A 325 5.93 -10.49 9.29
CA ILE A 325 4.59 -10.88 8.84
C ILE A 325 4.11 -12.13 9.59
N ILE A 326 2.87 -12.10 10.06
CA ILE A 326 2.14 -13.27 10.56
C ILE A 326 0.95 -13.52 9.65
N LEU A 327 1.00 -14.60 8.86
CA LEU A 327 -0.13 -15.06 8.05
C LEU A 327 -1.10 -15.85 8.94
N VAL A 328 -2.39 -15.52 8.91
CA VAL A 328 -3.42 -16.17 9.73
C VAL A 328 -4.49 -16.74 8.82
N ALA A 329 -4.45 -18.05 8.59
CA ALA A 329 -5.35 -18.73 7.66
C ALA A 329 -5.47 -20.23 7.97
N PRO A 330 -6.45 -20.95 7.41
CA PRO A 330 -6.42 -22.41 7.33
C PRO A 330 -5.11 -22.93 6.73
N GLU A 331 -4.64 -24.10 7.21
CA GLU A 331 -3.32 -24.64 6.83
C GLU A 331 -3.19 -24.92 5.32
N ASP A 332 -4.26 -25.35 4.67
CA ASP A 332 -4.34 -25.64 3.25
C ASP A 332 -4.27 -24.38 2.37
N LEU A 333 -4.54 -23.21 2.93
CA LEU A 333 -4.50 -21.93 2.23
C LEU A 333 -3.14 -21.21 2.34
N ILE A 334 -2.14 -21.79 3.00
CA ILE A 334 -0.78 -21.23 3.05
C ILE A 334 0.19 -22.19 2.34
N PRO A 335 0.37 -22.08 1.01
CA PRO A 335 1.36 -22.85 0.28
C PRO A 335 2.76 -22.61 0.85
N ARG A 336 3.63 -23.63 0.83
CA ARG A 336 5.03 -23.47 1.28
C ARG A 336 5.77 -22.37 0.51
N GLU A 337 5.52 -22.30 -0.79
CA GLU A 337 6.15 -21.34 -1.72
C GLU A 337 5.89 -19.89 -1.33
N TRP A 338 4.77 -19.60 -0.67
CA TRP A 338 4.45 -18.25 -0.20
C TRP A 338 5.35 -17.78 0.92
N ARG A 339 5.75 -18.67 1.84
CA ARG A 339 6.66 -18.26 2.91
C ARG A 339 8.00 -17.85 2.31
N ASP A 340 8.52 -18.67 1.40
CA ASP A 340 9.76 -18.38 0.69
C ASP A 340 9.66 -17.09 -0.13
N TYR A 341 8.50 -16.86 -0.76
CA TYR A 341 8.25 -15.66 -1.55
C TYR A 341 8.12 -14.39 -0.69
N ALA A 342 7.34 -14.42 0.39
CA ALA A 342 7.17 -13.29 1.31
C ALA A 342 8.47 -12.95 2.06
N THR A 343 9.28 -13.95 2.43
CA THR A 343 10.59 -13.72 3.08
C THR A 343 11.61 -13.00 2.21
N ARG A 344 11.37 -12.82 0.90
CA ARG A 344 12.23 -11.97 0.06
C ARG A 344 12.13 -10.49 0.44
N ASN A 345 10.96 -10.07 0.91
CA ASN A 345 10.67 -8.67 1.24
C ASN A 345 10.56 -8.45 2.76
N ALA A 346 9.96 -9.39 3.49
CA ALA A 346 9.80 -9.33 4.94
C ALA A 346 11.10 -9.67 5.68
N GLN A 347 11.27 -9.13 6.90
CA GLN A 347 12.32 -9.59 7.82
C GLN A 347 12.07 -11.03 8.29
N LYS A 348 10.80 -11.36 8.53
CA LYS A 348 10.35 -12.68 8.95
C LYS A 348 8.95 -12.91 8.44
N CYS A 349 8.63 -14.16 8.10
CA CYS A 349 7.27 -14.58 7.83
C CYS A 349 6.97 -15.84 8.66
N SER A 350 5.94 -15.78 9.49
CA SER A 350 5.40 -16.93 10.22
C SER A 350 3.93 -17.16 9.83
N ALA A 351 3.38 -18.28 10.27
CA ALA A 351 1.99 -18.64 10.07
C ALA A 351 1.34 -19.02 11.40
N SER A 352 0.11 -18.58 11.62
CA SER A 352 -0.79 -19.05 12.66
C SER A 352 -2.02 -19.64 11.96
N PHE A 353 -2.47 -20.81 12.42
CA PHE A 353 -3.52 -21.54 11.71
C PHE A 353 -4.90 -21.34 12.34
N ILE A 354 -5.89 -21.08 11.49
CA ILE A 354 -7.30 -21.14 11.87
C ILE A 354 -7.71 -22.60 11.88
N LEU A 355 -8.23 -23.08 13.02
CA LEU A 355 -8.61 -24.47 13.22
C LEU A 355 -10.06 -24.52 13.71
N ASP A 356 -10.89 -25.34 13.04
CA ASP A 356 -12.33 -25.43 13.29
C ASP A 356 -13.00 -24.05 13.34
N ASP A 357 -12.72 -23.21 12.33
CA ASP A 357 -13.16 -21.82 12.22
C ASP A 357 -12.79 -20.93 13.40
N ASN A 358 -11.77 -21.27 14.20
CA ASN A 358 -11.32 -20.49 15.33
C ASN A 358 -9.89 -19.98 15.15
N VAL A 359 -9.72 -18.67 15.30
CA VAL A 359 -8.40 -18.04 15.49
C VAL A 359 -7.89 -18.43 16.87
N ARG A 360 -6.77 -19.16 16.92
CA ARG A 360 -6.11 -19.53 18.18
C ARG A 360 -5.43 -18.32 18.80
N GLU A 361 -5.57 -18.19 20.12
CA GLU A 361 -4.88 -17.19 20.94
C GLU A 361 -4.89 -15.77 20.35
N PRO A 362 -6.08 -15.20 20.09
CA PRO A 362 -6.22 -13.90 19.44
C PRO A 362 -5.48 -12.78 20.15
N LEU A 363 -5.45 -12.72 21.48
CA LEU A 363 -4.65 -11.72 22.20
C LEU A 363 -3.16 -11.93 21.99
N ALA A 364 -2.67 -13.17 21.99
CA ALA A 364 -1.26 -13.45 21.72
C ALA A 364 -0.85 -13.08 20.30
N LEU A 365 -1.74 -13.30 19.32
CA LEU A 365 -1.55 -12.84 17.95
C LEU A 365 -1.51 -11.30 17.89
N LEU A 366 -2.52 -10.63 18.44
CA LEU A 366 -2.62 -9.16 18.42
C LEU A 366 -1.47 -8.51 19.18
N ALA A 367 -0.93 -9.16 20.22
CA ALA A 367 0.21 -8.64 20.98
C ALA A 367 1.52 -8.61 20.19
N GLN A 368 1.65 -9.44 19.14
CA GLN A 368 2.85 -9.55 18.31
C GLN A 368 2.86 -8.62 17.09
N ILE A 369 1.75 -7.94 16.81
CA ILE A 369 1.59 -7.13 15.62
C ILE A 369 1.31 -5.66 15.97
N ASP A 370 1.64 -4.79 15.03
CA ASP A 370 1.38 -3.35 15.07
C ASP A 370 0.19 -2.96 14.19
N GLU A 371 -0.16 -3.81 13.23
CA GLU A 371 -1.23 -3.56 12.26
C GLU A 371 -1.87 -4.89 11.84
N LEU A 372 -3.20 -4.89 11.70
CA LEU A 372 -4.00 -6.05 11.32
C LEU A 372 -4.71 -5.81 9.99
N TYR A 373 -4.51 -6.70 9.04
CA TYR A 373 -5.24 -6.76 7.77
C TYR A 373 -6.14 -7.99 7.77
N VAL A 374 -7.42 -7.78 7.47
CA VAL A 374 -8.39 -8.86 7.28
C VAL A 374 -8.95 -8.78 5.87
N ILE A 375 -8.97 -9.91 5.18
CA ILE A 375 -9.50 -10.00 3.81
C ILE A 375 -10.81 -10.80 3.85
N ALA A 376 -11.85 -10.25 3.24
CA ALA A 376 -13.17 -10.88 3.14
C ALA A 376 -13.12 -12.16 2.30
N ASP A 377 -14.06 -13.07 2.53
CA ASP A 377 -14.19 -14.32 1.76
C ASP A 377 -14.90 -14.12 0.41
N GLY A 378 -15.46 -12.94 0.17
CA GLY A 378 -16.12 -12.56 -1.08
C GLY A 378 -16.45 -11.07 -1.14
N CYS A 379 -16.86 -10.61 -2.33
CA CYS A 379 -17.20 -9.20 -2.60
C CYS A 379 -18.63 -8.82 -2.19
N ASP A 380 -19.50 -9.79 -1.93
CA ASP A 380 -20.90 -9.51 -1.57
C ASP A 380 -20.98 -8.98 -0.13
N SER A 381 -21.28 -7.69 0.03
CA SER A 381 -21.72 -7.12 1.29
C SER A 381 -23.22 -7.37 1.47
N ASN A 382 -23.59 -8.48 2.10
CA ASN A 382 -24.95 -8.61 2.60
C ASN A 382 -25.08 -7.71 3.84
N GLU A 383 -25.59 -6.49 3.68
CA GLU A 383 -25.83 -5.52 4.78
C GLU A 383 -26.59 -6.14 5.98
N ARG A 384 -27.30 -7.25 5.77
CA ARG A 384 -28.06 -7.97 6.79
C ARG A 384 -27.28 -9.06 7.56
N GLN A 385 -26.08 -9.45 7.13
CA GLN A 385 -25.31 -10.57 7.72
C GLN A 385 -23.96 -10.14 8.35
N GLY A 386 -23.56 -8.88 8.23
CA GLY A 386 -22.27 -8.38 8.72
C GLY A 386 -21.16 -8.50 7.68
N LEU A 387 -19.90 -8.48 8.14
CA LEU A 387 -18.74 -8.65 7.28
C LEU A 387 -18.67 -10.08 6.74
N ASN A 388 -18.21 -10.25 5.50
CA ASN A 388 -18.11 -11.54 4.82
C ASN A 388 -16.86 -12.33 5.28
N VAL A 389 -16.84 -12.66 6.58
CA VAL A 389 -15.82 -13.48 7.27
C VAL A 389 -16.49 -14.23 8.42
N SER A 390 -15.84 -15.28 8.92
CA SER A 390 -16.36 -16.10 10.03
C SER A 390 -16.57 -15.29 11.33
N GLU A 391 -17.44 -15.79 12.22
CA GLU A 391 -17.71 -15.15 13.51
C GLU A 391 -16.44 -14.99 14.36
N SER A 392 -15.49 -15.93 14.31
CA SER A 392 -14.23 -15.84 15.06
C SER A 392 -13.32 -14.71 14.54
N ILE A 393 -13.29 -14.48 13.23
CA ILE A 393 -12.56 -13.35 12.62
C ILE A 393 -13.26 -12.03 12.96
N GLN A 394 -14.60 -12.00 12.99
CA GLN A 394 -15.33 -10.82 13.47
C GLN A 394 -15.04 -10.51 14.95
N VAL A 395 -14.89 -11.53 15.80
CA VAL A 395 -14.46 -11.34 17.19
C VAL A 395 -13.03 -10.81 17.26
N LEU A 396 -12.11 -11.32 16.43
CA LEU A 396 -10.73 -10.79 16.34
C LEU A 396 -10.72 -9.32 15.93
N LEU A 397 -11.53 -8.93 14.95
CA LEU A 397 -11.71 -7.53 14.50
C LEU A 397 -12.24 -6.63 15.63
N TRP A 398 -13.26 -7.10 16.36
CA TRP A 398 -13.77 -6.37 17.53
C TRP A 398 -12.72 -6.22 18.62
N GLU A 399 -11.96 -7.28 18.89
CA GLU A 399 -10.89 -7.27 19.88
C GLU A 399 -9.75 -6.33 19.46
N SER A 400 -9.33 -6.32 18.19
CA SER A 400 -8.29 -5.41 17.71
C SER A 400 -8.70 -3.93 17.81
N LEU A 401 -9.95 -3.60 17.46
CA LEU A 401 -10.48 -2.25 17.58
C LEU A 401 -10.62 -1.80 19.03
N ALA A 402 -11.15 -2.67 19.90
CA ALA A 402 -11.26 -2.38 21.34
C ALA A 402 -9.90 -2.11 22.01
N LEU A 403 -8.84 -2.68 21.45
CA LEU A 403 -7.45 -2.51 21.88
C LEU A 403 -6.72 -1.35 21.21
N GLY A 404 -7.38 -0.63 20.29
CA GLY A 404 -6.81 0.49 19.56
C GLY A 404 -5.73 0.10 18.54
N LEU A 405 -5.74 -1.14 18.05
CA LEU A 405 -4.81 -1.61 17.03
C LEU A 405 -5.25 -1.11 15.65
N PRO A 406 -4.37 -0.46 14.85
CA PRO A 406 -4.64 -0.15 13.46
C PRO A 406 -5.12 -1.39 12.69
N THR A 407 -6.36 -1.36 12.24
CA THR A 407 -7.03 -2.51 11.62
C THR A 407 -7.68 -2.09 10.31
N ARG A 408 -7.43 -2.84 9.25
CA ARG A 408 -7.96 -2.58 7.91
C ARG A 408 -8.65 -3.83 7.38
N TYR A 409 -9.75 -3.61 6.67
CA TYR A 409 -10.55 -4.68 6.08
C TYR A 409 -10.58 -4.49 4.57
N PHE A 410 -10.22 -5.53 3.84
CA PHE A 410 -10.17 -5.54 2.39
C PHE A 410 -11.16 -6.55 1.83
N TYR A 411 -11.76 -6.23 0.69
CA TYR A 411 -12.43 -7.22 -0.15
C TYR A 411 -11.39 -7.98 -0.99
N PRO A 412 -11.72 -9.15 -1.55
CA PRO A 412 -10.78 -9.90 -2.40
C PRO A 412 -10.37 -9.12 -3.65
N ASP A 413 -11.19 -8.15 -4.03
CA ASP A 413 -10.93 -7.25 -5.14
C ASP A 413 -10.13 -6.01 -4.68
N SER A 414 -9.23 -6.16 -3.69
CA SER A 414 -8.34 -5.14 -3.12
C SER A 414 -9.00 -3.90 -2.50
N THR A 415 -10.31 -3.71 -2.65
CA THR A 415 -11.01 -2.53 -2.16
C THR A 415 -11.00 -2.51 -0.64
N GLU A 416 -10.57 -1.40 -0.04
CA GLU A 416 -10.58 -1.22 1.42
C GLU A 416 -11.95 -0.73 1.89
N LEU A 417 -12.47 -1.32 2.97
CA LEU A 417 -13.69 -0.86 3.63
C LEU A 417 -13.38 0.38 4.47
N GLY A 418 -13.91 1.54 4.05
CA GLY A 418 -13.60 2.82 4.69
C GLY A 418 -14.09 2.98 6.14
N ASN A 419 -15.23 2.36 6.51
CA ASN A 419 -15.82 2.54 7.85
C ASN A 419 -16.04 1.20 8.57
N LEU A 420 -14.94 0.54 8.93
CA LEU A 420 -14.95 -0.78 9.58
C LEU A 420 -15.78 -0.82 10.86
N GLU A 421 -15.58 0.14 11.78
CA GLU A 421 -16.31 0.19 13.06
C GLU A 421 -17.84 0.24 12.87
N SER A 422 -18.31 1.06 11.93
CA SER A 422 -19.74 1.18 11.63
C SER A 422 -20.33 -0.06 10.95
N SER A 423 -19.48 -0.82 10.27
CA SER A 423 -19.86 -2.01 9.50
C SER A 423 -19.84 -3.28 10.35
N LEU A 424 -19.13 -3.25 11.50
CA LEU A 424 -19.13 -4.31 12.52
C LEU A 424 -20.43 -4.27 13.32
N GLY A 425 -21.56 -4.56 12.68
CA GLY A 425 -22.88 -4.55 13.32
C GLY A 425 -23.25 -5.80 14.10
N SER A 426 -22.36 -6.81 14.24
CA SER A 426 -22.68 -8.11 14.85
C SER A 426 -22.79 -8.01 16.38
N PRO A 427 -24.02 -8.05 16.96
CA PRO A 427 -24.19 -7.97 18.41
C PRO A 427 -23.56 -9.17 19.13
N LYS A 428 -23.54 -10.34 18.47
CA LYS A 428 -22.96 -11.57 19.01
C LYS A 428 -21.45 -11.47 19.21
N ALA A 429 -20.72 -10.89 18.26
CA ALA A 429 -19.28 -10.74 18.38
C ALA A 429 -18.89 -9.79 19.54
N SER A 430 -19.67 -8.72 19.73
CA SER A 430 -19.53 -7.82 20.89
C SER A 430 -19.84 -8.53 22.22
N GLU A 431 -20.92 -9.33 22.27
CA GLU A 431 -21.27 -10.15 23.43
C GLU A 431 -20.18 -11.19 23.75
N HIS A 432 -19.62 -11.85 22.74
CA HIS A 432 -18.51 -12.78 22.87
C HIS A 432 -17.26 -12.11 23.46
N LEU A 433 -16.91 -10.90 23.00
CA LEU A 433 -15.80 -10.14 23.56
C LEU A 433 -16.04 -9.82 25.05
N ALA A 434 -17.24 -9.38 25.41
CA ALA A 434 -17.61 -9.10 26.80
C ALA A 434 -17.61 -10.36 27.69
N MET A 435 -17.92 -11.54 27.14
CA MET A 435 -17.74 -12.81 27.85
C MET A 435 -16.27 -13.14 28.07
N ARG A 436 -15.44 -13.05 27.02
CA ARG A 436 -13.98 -13.30 27.13
C ARG A 436 -13.31 -12.41 28.17
N VAL A 437 -13.65 -11.12 28.21
CA VAL A 437 -13.13 -10.20 29.23
C VAL A 437 -13.47 -10.70 30.64
N ARG A 438 -14.73 -11.07 30.89
CA ARG A 438 -15.17 -11.59 32.20
C ARG A 438 -14.49 -12.92 32.56
N GLU A 439 -14.31 -13.81 31.59
CA GLU A 439 -13.61 -15.08 31.78
C GLU A 439 -12.14 -14.86 32.16
N ARG A 440 -11.45 -13.92 31.51
CA ARG A 440 -10.07 -13.54 31.84
C ARG A 440 -9.96 -12.98 33.25
N GLU A 441 -10.86 -12.07 33.64
CA GLU A 441 -10.91 -11.50 35.00
C GLU A 441 -11.16 -12.60 36.05
N ALA A 442 -12.12 -13.49 35.79
CA ALA A 442 -12.45 -14.59 36.68
C ALA A 442 -11.30 -15.59 36.80
N TYR A 443 -10.61 -15.92 35.72
CA TYR A 443 -9.45 -16.81 35.75
C TYR A 443 -8.28 -16.18 36.49
N THR A 444 -7.95 -14.92 36.19
CA THR A 444 -6.82 -14.20 36.79
C THR A 444 -7.00 -14.05 38.30
N SER A 445 -8.21 -13.73 38.76
CA SER A 445 -8.51 -13.59 40.19
C SER A 445 -8.42 -14.91 40.98
N GLN A 446 -8.49 -16.06 40.31
CA GLN A 446 -8.31 -17.38 40.93
C GLN A 446 -6.83 -17.79 41.06
N LEU A 447 -5.92 -17.11 40.36
CA LEU A 447 -4.49 -17.38 40.47
C LEU A 447 -3.97 -16.94 41.84
N LYS A 448 -3.10 -17.77 42.42
CA LYS A 448 -2.38 -17.42 43.66
C LYS A 448 -1.12 -16.61 43.36
N GLU A 449 -0.43 -17.01 42.31
CA GLU A 449 0.80 -16.37 41.85
C GLU A 449 0.91 -16.44 40.33
N ILE A 450 1.60 -15.45 39.78
CA ILE A 450 2.07 -15.40 38.39
C ILE A 450 3.58 -15.27 38.47
N ARG A 451 4.30 -16.18 37.82
CA ARG A 451 5.76 -16.16 37.71
C ARG A 451 6.13 -15.53 36.37
N VAL A 452 6.99 -14.52 36.40
CA VAL A 452 7.62 -13.97 35.20
C VAL A 452 8.97 -14.62 35.07
N GLU A 453 9.13 -15.49 34.08
CA GLU A 453 10.33 -16.30 33.89
C GLU A 453 11.07 -15.86 32.64
N CYS A 454 12.39 -15.93 32.72
CA CYS A 454 13.35 -15.58 31.69
C CYS A 454 14.27 -16.79 31.54
N ASP A 455 13.92 -17.71 30.66
CA ASP A 455 14.71 -18.91 30.38
C ASP A 455 14.55 -19.27 28.89
N PHE A 456 15.56 -19.92 28.33
CA PHE A 456 15.64 -20.20 26.90
C PHE A 456 14.41 -20.97 26.41
N PHE A 457 13.73 -20.41 25.40
CA PHE A 457 12.51 -21.00 24.82
C PHE A 457 11.36 -21.20 25.82
N SER A 458 11.45 -20.58 27.00
CA SER A 458 10.51 -20.70 28.11
C SER A 458 10.28 -19.36 28.82
N SER A 459 10.66 -18.26 28.16
CA SER A 459 10.38 -16.91 28.66
C SER A 459 8.88 -16.65 28.62
N GLY A 460 8.34 -16.04 29.67
CA GLY A 460 6.92 -15.71 29.73
C GLY A 460 6.29 -15.76 31.10
N LEU A 461 4.98 -15.96 31.10
CA LEU A 461 4.16 -16.02 32.30
C LEU A 461 3.84 -17.47 32.66
N TRP A 462 3.99 -17.82 33.92
CA TRP A 462 3.77 -19.18 34.43
C TRP A 462 2.96 -19.16 35.71
N ASP A 463 2.18 -20.21 35.98
CA ASP A 463 1.50 -20.37 37.26
C ASP A 463 2.38 -21.09 38.31
N SER A 464 1.87 -21.20 39.54
CA SER A 464 2.57 -21.94 40.62
C SER A 464 2.88 -23.41 40.31
N ARG A 465 2.18 -24.00 39.34
CA ARG A 465 2.29 -25.40 38.93
C ARG A 465 3.25 -25.58 37.76
N GLY A 466 3.88 -24.50 37.28
CA GLY A 466 4.77 -24.53 36.12
C GLY A 466 4.02 -24.70 34.79
N ARG A 467 2.76 -24.25 34.72
CA ARG A 467 2.03 -24.18 33.45
C ARG A 467 2.16 -22.78 32.87
N MET A 468 2.48 -22.70 31.58
CA MET A 468 2.55 -21.43 30.86
C MET A 468 1.15 -20.80 30.81
N LEU A 469 1.10 -19.50 31.05
CA LEU A 469 -0.12 -18.70 31.07
C LEU A 469 -0.17 -17.86 29.78
N GLY A 470 -1.07 -18.22 28.88
CA GLY A 470 -1.33 -17.44 27.67
C GLY A 470 -2.02 -16.10 27.98
N TYR A 471 -1.75 -15.10 27.14
CA TYR A 471 -2.36 -13.77 27.26
C TYR A 471 -3.88 -13.81 27.18
N ASP A 472 -4.42 -14.73 26.37
CA ASP A 472 -5.85 -14.96 26.19
C ASP A 472 -6.59 -15.41 27.45
N HIS A 473 -5.87 -15.88 28.47
CA HIS A 473 -6.45 -16.29 29.73
C HIS A 473 -6.29 -15.24 30.84
N LEU A 474 -5.45 -14.24 30.64
CA LEU A 474 -5.07 -13.28 31.67
C LEU A 474 -5.70 -11.91 31.44
N SER A 475 -6.16 -11.29 32.53
CA SER A 475 -6.66 -9.92 32.55
C SER A 475 -5.53 -8.94 32.85
N ILE A 476 -4.54 -8.87 31.96
CA ILE A 476 -3.45 -7.88 32.02
C ILE A 476 -3.70 -6.75 31.02
N PRO A 477 -3.22 -5.51 31.27
CA PRO A 477 -3.31 -4.42 30.30
C PRO A 477 -2.66 -4.80 28.98
N PHE A 478 -3.31 -4.51 27.86
CA PHE A 478 -2.80 -4.89 26.54
C PHE A 478 -1.42 -4.30 26.19
N PRO A 479 -1.08 -3.04 26.53
CA PRO A 479 0.29 -2.53 26.34
C PRO A 479 1.36 -3.38 27.03
N LEU A 480 1.02 -3.97 28.18
CA LEU A 480 1.91 -4.86 28.93
C LEU A 480 2.01 -6.23 28.27
N ALA A 481 0.91 -6.76 27.72
CA ALA A 481 0.93 -7.98 26.90
C ALA A 481 1.82 -7.81 25.65
N ARG A 482 1.73 -6.65 24.97
CA ARG A 482 2.60 -6.31 23.83
C ARG A 482 4.07 -6.25 24.22
N ARG A 483 4.38 -5.58 25.33
CA ARG A 483 5.75 -5.47 25.85
C ARG A 483 6.32 -6.83 26.24
N LEU A 484 5.52 -7.68 26.90
CA LEU A 484 5.86 -9.07 27.20
C LEU A 484 6.13 -9.88 25.93
N ALA A 485 5.26 -9.81 24.93
CA ALA A 485 5.42 -10.53 23.67
C ALA A 485 6.69 -10.07 22.91
N ALA A 486 6.97 -8.77 22.92
CA ALA A 486 8.20 -8.22 22.35
C ALA A 486 9.45 -8.70 23.11
N TRP A 487 9.42 -8.66 24.44
CA TRP A 487 10.52 -9.14 25.29
C TRP A 487 10.78 -10.64 25.12
N GLN A 488 9.73 -11.47 25.10
CA GLN A 488 9.83 -12.91 24.81
C GLN A 488 10.46 -13.15 23.44
N ARG A 489 10.00 -12.43 22.41
CA ARG A 489 10.55 -12.51 21.06
C ARG A 489 12.05 -12.17 21.08
N ASP A 490 12.42 -11.02 21.63
CA ASP A 490 13.81 -10.57 21.62
C ASP A 490 14.74 -11.54 22.39
N PHE A 491 14.25 -12.11 23.49
CA PHE A 491 14.97 -13.12 24.25
C PHE A 491 15.07 -14.46 23.51
N ASP A 492 13.94 -15.06 23.12
CA ASP A 492 13.87 -16.42 22.58
C ASP A 492 14.41 -16.54 21.14
N TYR A 493 14.39 -15.46 20.34
CA TYR A 493 14.94 -15.47 18.98
C TYR A 493 16.43 -15.12 18.90
N THR A 494 17.09 -14.85 20.03
CA THR A 494 18.54 -14.67 20.04
C THR A 494 19.24 -16.03 19.91
N VAL A 495 19.62 -16.40 18.69
CA VAL A 495 20.17 -17.72 18.32
C VAL A 495 21.49 -18.06 19.04
N ASN A 496 22.27 -17.04 19.43
CA ASN A 496 23.47 -17.15 20.25
C ASN A 496 23.50 -15.97 21.22
N PRO A 497 22.86 -16.04 22.40
CA PRO A 497 23.00 -14.95 23.34
C PRO A 497 24.45 -14.88 23.80
N PRO A 498 24.92 -13.67 24.17
CA PRO A 498 26.26 -13.50 24.69
C PRO A 498 26.51 -14.46 25.86
N GLU A 499 27.75 -14.93 26.05
CA GLU A 499 28.08 -15.69 27.25
C GLU A 499 27.65 -14.88 28.49
N PRO A 500 27.21 -15.51 29.60
CA PRO A 500 26.70 -14.81 30.79
C PRO A 500 27.66 -13.78 31.43
N THR A 501 28.88 -13.68 30.91
CA THR A 501 29.93 -12.73 31.29
C THR A 501 29.98 -11.46 30.43
N ASP A 502 29.11 -11.34 29.41
CA ASP A 502 28.88 -10.09 28.66
C ASP A 502 27.64 -9.39 29.24
N ASP A 503 27.89 -8.53 30.21
CA ASP A 503 26.92 -8.09 31.23
C ASP A 503 25.72 -7.31 30.63
N GLY A 504 25.92 -6.56 29.53
CA GLY A 504 24.93 -5.59 29.06
C GLY A 504 23.62 -6.18 28.51
N TRP A 505 23.65 -7.33 27.84
CA TRP A 505 22.45 -7.96 27.28
C TRP A 505 21.62 -8.65 28.37
N TRP A 506 22.28 -9.42 29.24
CA TRP A 506 21.66 -10.10 30.37
C TRP A 506 21.09 -9.10 31.38
N GLU A 507 21.84 -8.05 31.75
CA GLU A 507 21.35 -6.98 32.62
C GLU A 507 20.13 -6.27 32.04
N CYS A 508 20.10 -6.04 30.72
CA CYS A 508 18.95 -5.43 30.06
C CYS A 508 17.68 -6.29 30.19
N HIS A 509 17.77 -7.60 29.89
CA HIS A 509 16.62 -8.50 29.99
C HIS A 509 16.21 -8.79 31.44
N GLU A 510 17.14 -8.88 32.38
CA GLU A 510 16.84 -9.02 33.81
C GLU A 510 16.15 -7.78 34.38
N ARG A 511 16.58 -6.59 33.97
CA ARG A 511 15.93 -5.32 34.35
C ARG A 511 14.53 -5.24 33.75
N GLU A 512 14.39 -5.63 32.50
CA GLU A 512 13.10 -5.64 31.82
C GLU A 512 12.12 -6.63 32.46
N GLN A 513 12.58 -7.82 32.84
CA GLN A 513 11.79 -8.80 33.61
C GLN A 513 11.25 -8.19 34.91
N VAL A 514 12.09 -7.45 35.66
CA VAL A 514 11.69 -6.78 36.91
C VAL A 514 10.66 -5.69 36.65
N ASN A 515 10.87 -4.85 35.63
CA ASN A 515 9.96 -3.77 35.27
C ASN A 515 8.58 -4.31 34.87
N ILE A 516 8.56 -5.30 33.98
CA ILE A 516 7.33 -5.98 33.56
C ILE A 516 6.64 -6.62 34.78
N ALA A 517 7.36 -7.35 35.63
CA ALA A 517 6.77 -7.98 36.81
C ALA A 517 6.13 -6.96 37.77
N ARG A 518 6.73 -5.78 37.92
CA ARG A 518 6.17 -4.69 38.73
C ARG A 518 4.89 -4.13 38.14
N GLU A 519 4.90 -3.83 36.85
CA GLU A 519 3.72 -3.30 36.15
C GLU A 519 2.57 -4.31 36.14
N ILE A 520 2.87 -5.62 36.02
CA ILE A 520 1.85 -6.68 36.18
C ILE A 520 1.28 -6.64 37.59
N GLN A 521 2.13 -6.56 38.62
CA GLN A 521 1.68 -6.53 40.01
C GLN A 521 0.82 -5.29 40.30
N GLU A 522 1.23 -4.13 39.80
CA GLU A 522 0.49 -2.89 39.93
C GLU A 522 -0.89 -2.99 39.26
N ALA A 523 -0.95 -3.51 38.04
CA ALA A 523 -2.19 -3.68 37.30
C ALA A 523 -3.16 -4.69 37.95
N LEU A 524 -2.63 -5.76 38.55
CA LEU A 524 -3.44 -6.83 39.18
C LEU A 524 -3.75 -6.57 40.66
N GLY A 525 -3.14 -5.56 41.28
CA GLY A 525 -3.33 -5.26 42.71
C GLY A 525 -2.57 -6.21 43.62
N SER A 526 -3.17 -6.69 44.71
CA SER A 526 -2.46 -7.50 45.73
C SER A 526 -2.56 -9.02 45.52
N SER A 527 -3.37 -9.47 44.57
CA SER A 527 -3.57 -10.88 44.24
C SER A 527 -3.96 -11.04 42.77
N PRO A 528 -3.29 -11.90 41.97
CA PRO A 528 -2.19 -12.81 42.34
C PRO A 528 -0.89 -12.09 42.73
N ARG A 529 -0.01 -12.79 43.47
CA ARG A 529 1.37 -12.33 43.71
C ARG A 529 2.21 -12.56 42.47
N VAL A 530 2.90 -11.53 42.00
CA VAL A 530 3.84 -11.64 40.88
C VAL A 530 5.22 -11.98 41.42
N MET A 531 5.81 -13.03 40.87
CA MET A 531 7.04 -13.65 41.36
C MET A 531 8.11 -13.62 40.26
N ILE A 532 9.37 -13.41 40.65
CA ILE A 532 10.54 -13.57 39.77
C ILE A 532 11.55 -14.52 40.41
N PHE A 533 12.33 -15.23 39.59
CA PHE A 533 13.36 -16.14 40.09
C PHE A 533 14.67 -15.36 40.29
N ARG A 534 15.11 -15.18 41.54
CA ARG A 534 16.40 -14.53 41.86
C ARG A 534 17.08 -15.19 43.03
N HIS A 535 18.41 -15.31 42.94
CA HIS A 535 19.24 -15.95 43.98
C HIS A 535 18.76 -17.37 44.32
N SER A 536 18.46 -18.18 43.30
CA SER A 536 17.99 -19.58 43.42
C SER A 536 16.64 -19.77 44.13
N GLN A 537 15.78 -18.75 44.17
CA GLN A 537 14.44 -18.86 44.76
C GLN A 537 13.44 -17.90 44.08
N TRP A 538 12.15 -18.27 44.12
CA TRP A 538 11.07 -17.38 43.72
C TRP A 538 10.85 -16.31 44.78
N LYS A 539 10.95 -15.04 44.39
CA LYS A 539 10.72 -13.87 45.25
C LYS A 539 9.52 -13.09 44.76
N TRP A 540 8.73 -12.60 45.69
CA TRP A 540 7.64 -11.68 45.37
C TRP A 540 8.23 -10.35 44.92
N ILE A 541 7.70 -9.77 43.85
CA ILE A 541 8.26 -8.55 43.25
C ILE A 541 8.24 -7.35 44.21
N GLY A 542 7.31 -7.31 45.17
CA GLY A 542 7.27 -6.28 46.21
C GLY A 542 8.41 -6.35 47.23
N GLU A 543 9.15 -7.46 47.29
CA GLU A 543 10.37 -7.62 48.11
C GLU A 543 11.66 -7.27 47.33
N VAL A 544 11.56 -6.99 46.03
CA VAL A 544 12.69 -6.71 45.15
C VAL A 544 12.97 -5.19 45.14
N PRO A 545 14.16 -4.72 45.57
CA PRO A 545 14.47 -3.29 45.66
C PRO A 545 14.30 -2.57 44.34
N ILE A 546 13.78 -1.34 44.37
CA ILE A 546 13.80 -0.44 43.21
C ILE A 546 15.24 0.02 43.03
N GLU A 547 15.91 -0.46 42.00
CA GLU A 547 17.18 0.11 41.58
C GLU A 547 16.91 1.54 41.12
N SER A 548 17.40 2.52 41.89
CA SER A 548 17.35 3.93 41.52
C SER A 548 18.19 4.12 40.26
N GLU A 549 17.57 4.64 39.20
CA GLU A 549 18.23 5.00 37.94
C GLU A 549 19.55 5.75 38.23
N GLY A 550 20.66 5.16 37.81
CA GLY A 550 22.00 5.74 37.85
C GLY A 550 22.41 6.26 36.49
#